data_AF-A0A7S2ML40-F1
#
_entry.id   AF-A0A7S2ML40-F1
#
_cell.length_a   1.000
_cell.length_b   1.000
_cell.length_c   1.000
_cell.angle_alpha   90.00
_cell.angle_beta   90.00
_cell.angle_gamma   90.00
#
_symmetry.space_group_name_H-M   'P 1'
#
loop_
_entity.id
_entity.type
_entity.pdbx_description
1 polymer ?
#
loop_
_entity_poly.entity_id
_entity_poly.type
_entity_poly.pdbx_seq_one_letter_code
_entity_poly.pdbx_strand_id
1 'polypeptide(L)'
;VGVILKVTLLGQAPTDQAQPKAETEPSADDKGPKGSKGSVPISKSKKLEERVKASGSRIAKAATTIYNLRGVCLLRIAIGVYLIRQTHWPLKKKTKDFYKYAHELSEQLSQPSIMFKARLTNGQEIMLDDYREAYWWLKKKTPQDARVMAWWDYGYQIAGIANRTTIADGNTWNHEHIATLGRILSGAEEKAHRVARHLADYVLVWAGGGGDDLAKSPHMARIGNSVYHDICPGDPTCSQFGFYQGGYPTPMMEKCLLYKMVRYGEPGIPTLDKKRFTHAFTSKYGKVRIFKVMNVSLKSKKWVADPANRVCDAPGSWYCTGQYPPALASLIAKRKAFRQLEDFNVAKDEESDEYVKEYHKRMEQRGGGRGDYGEDDFGDMGGAADQLGIAPYGCFGSESSLGSDKVYSGGKTGASLATAIKFAAEKKKRFVAIARGSSVDGHAFAFDNAPKRSKSLDMDDGCDMPCLDAEQFSCGCADDVCKAAGVGAIRGEENARRWLVYEVPPEYAMMMEQEKSANSKKRKGKGGKKRSPKSEL
;
A
#
# COMPACT_ATOMS: atom_id res chain seq x y z
N VAL A 1 42.61 -10.43 -3.76
CA VAL A 1 43.23 -11.00 -4.98
C VAL A 1 44.76 -10.97 -4.93
N GLY A 2 45.41 -9.84 -4.62
CA GLY A 2 46.89 -9.74 -4.57
C GLY A 2 47.60 -10.64 -3.55
N VAL A 3 46.98 -10.91 -2.40
CA VAL A 3 47.53 -11.80 -1.35
C VAL A 3 47.46 -13.28 -1.75
N ILE A 4 46.39 -13.69 -2.44
CA ILE A 4 46.21 -15.06 -2.93
C ILE A 4 47.22 -15.35 -4.04
N LEU A 5 47.48 -14.40 -4.95
CA LEU A 5 48.52 -14.56 -5.96
C LEU A 5 49.93 -14.76 -5.34
N LYS A 6 50.27 -14.01 -4.29
CA LYS A 6 51.59 -14.12 -3.63
C LYS A 6 51.81 -15.48 -2.96
N VAL A 7 50.81 -16.01 -2.28
CA VAL A 7 50.94 -17.29 -1.54
C VAL A 7 50.89 -18.48 -2.48
N THR A 8 50.05 -18.44 -3.53
CA THR A 8 49.83 -19.60 -4.41
C THR A 8 50.88 -19.73 -5.53
N LEU A 9 51.46 -18.61 -6.02
CA LEU A 9 52.41 -18.64 -7.16
C LEU A 9 53.89 -18.56 -6.75
N LEU A 10 54.22 -17.92 -5.63
CA LEU A 10 55.62 -17.64 -5.26
C LEU A 10 56.12 -18.38 -4.01
N GLY A 11 55.24 -19.11 -3.31
CA GLY A 11 55.63 -19.96 -2.18
C GLY A 11 56.36 -19.25 -1.04
N GLN A 12 56.23 -17.91 -0.92
CA GLN A 12 56.79 -17.16 0.20
C GLN A 12 55.82 -17.21 1.38
N ALA A 13 56.28 -17.75 2.51
CA ALA A 13 55.59 -17.63 3.79
C ALA A 13 55.44 -16.13 4.14
N PRO A 14 54.31 -15.72 4.74
CA PRO A 14 54.12 -14.33 5.12
C PRO A 14 55.18 -13.96 6.17
N THR A 15 56.03 -12.98 5.84
CA THR A 15 56.92 -12.34 6.78
C THR A 15 56.09 -11.68 7.88
N ASP A 16 56.41 -12.01 9.13
CA ASP A 16 55.83 -11.46 10.35
C ASP A 16 55.60 -9.95 10.22
N GLN A 17 54.32 -9.56 10.15
CA GLN A 17 53.93 -8.21 10.49
C GLN A 17 53.81 -8.14 12.01
N ALA A 18 54.59 -7.23 12.58
CA ALA A 18 54.63 -6.88 13.99
C ALA A 18 53.23 -6.79 14.59
N GLN A 19 52.97 -7.61 15.61
CA GLN A 19 51.89 -7.38 16.55
C GLN A 19 52.24 -6.15 17.43
N PRO A 20 51.28 -5.26 17.73
CA PRO A 20 51.51 -4.20 18.70
C PRO A 20 51.69 -4.81 20.09
N LYS A 21 52.73 -4.33 20.80
CA LYS A 21 53.08 -4.72 22.17
C LYS A 21 51.89 -4.45 23.10
N ALA A 22 51.45 -5.49 23.81
CA ALA A 22 50.70 -5.34 25.05
C ALA A 22 51.72 -5.07 26.17
N GLU A 23 51.53 -3.95 26.88
CA GLU A 23 52.25 -3.61 28.09
C GLU A 23 51.76 -4.51 29.24
N THR A 24 52.69 -5.19 29.90
CA THR A 24 52.51 -5.70 31.26
C THR A 24 53.81 -5.51 32.02
N GLU A 25 53.73 -4.68 33.06
CA GLU A 25 54.77 -4.43 34.07
C GLU A 25 55.12 -5.69 34.88
N PRO A 26 56.31 -5.73 35.54
CA PRO A 26 56.92 -6.96 36.01
C PRO A 26 56.45 -7.32 37.43
N SER A 27 56.21 -8.62 37.68
CA SER A 27 56.21 -9.15 39.05
C SER A 27 57.50 -9.92 39.31
N ALA A 28 58.06 -9.63 40.48
CA ALA A 28 59.25 -10.22 41.05
C ALA A 28 59.08 -11.71 41.40
N ASP A 29 60.22 -12.29 41.79
CA ASP A 29 60.42 -13.59 42.43
C ASP A 29 60.58 -14.78 41.48
N ASP A 30 61.82 -15.26 41.33
CA ASP A 30 62.20 -16.42 42.14
C ASP A 30 63.72 -16.64 42.19
N LYS A 31 64.22 -16.87 43.40
CA LYS A 31 65.59 -17.30 43.70
C LYS A 31 65.63 -18.81 43.50
N GLY A 32 66.58 -19.31 42.71
CA GLY A 32 66.73 -20.75 42.52
C GLY A 32 67.02 -21.52 43.82
N PRO A 33 66.73 -22.83 43.86
CA PRO A 33 67.43 -23.74 44.75
C PRO A 33 68.19 -24.85 44.00
N LYS A 34 69.31 -25.24 44.62
CA LYS A 34 70.16 -26.38 44.25
C LYS A 34 69.57 -27.71 44.74
N GLY A 35 69.83 -28.77 43.97
CA GLY A 35 69.85 -30.18 44.38
C GLY A 35 68.59 -30.97 43.96
N SER A 36 68.61 -32.26 43.64
CA SER A 36 69.67 -33.26 43.48
C SER A 36 69.12 -34.43 42.62
N LYS A 37 70.05 -35.21 42.08
CA LYS A 37 69.98 -36.48 41.30
C LYS A 37 68.65 -37.26 41.20
N GLY A 38 68.35 -37.68 39.97
CA GLY A 38 67.49 -38.82 39.63
C GLY A 38 67.48 -39.08 38.12
N SER A 39 68.55 -39.69 37.59
CA SER A 39 68.80 -39.87 36.16
C SER A 39 68.03 -41.06 35.56
N VAL A 40 67.11 -40.78 34.63
CA VAL A 40 66.88 -41.62 33.44
C VAL A 40 67.51 -40.87 32.26
N PRO A 41 68.34 -41.51 31.41
CA PRO A 41 69.28 -40.77 30.56
C PRO A 41 68.58 -39.97 29.45
N ILE A 42 68.63 -38.64 29.63
CA ILE A 42 68.28 -37.54 28.70
C ILE A 42 68.91 -37.71 27.29
N SER A 43 69.89 -38.60 27.13
CA SER A 43 70.53 -38.87 25.83
C SER A 43 69.60 -39.54 24.82
N LYS A 44 68.60 -40.33 25.26
CA LYS A 44 67.63 -40.96 24.34
C LYS A 44 66.56 -39.98 23.87
N SER A 45 66.10 -39.03 24.70
CA SER A 45 65.08 -38.05 24.28
C SER A 45 65.66 -36.94 23.39
N LYS A 46 66.87 -36.44 23.68
CA LYS A 46 67.57 -35.49 22.80
C LYS A 46 67.89 -36.09 21.42
N LYS A 47 68.34 -37.35 21.38
CA LYS A 47 68.55 -38.06 20.10
C LYS A 47 67.25 -38.29 19.34
N LEU A 48 66.13 -38.50 20.03
CA LEU A 48 64.82 -38.65 19.41
C LEU A 48 64.33 -37.31 18.84
N GLU A 49 64.45 -36.21 19.58
CA GLU A 49 64.12 -34.86 19.11
C GLU A 49 64.99 -34.40 17.92
N GLU A 50 66.30 -34.64 17.96
CA GLU A 50 67.19 -34.34 16.83
C GLU A 50 66.86 -35.19 15.60
N ARG A 51 66.51 -36.47 15.79
CA ARG A 51 66.05 -37.33 14.69
C ARG A 51 64.71 -36.89 14.13
N VAL A 52 63.78 -36.44 14.96
CA VAL A 52 62.47 -35.91 14.53
C VAL A 52 62.63 -34.59 13.79
N LYS A 53 63.47 -33.66 14.28
CA LYS A 53 63.80 -32.41 13.59
C LYS A 53 64.56 -32.65 12.27
N ALA A 54 65.51 -33.57 12.25
CA ALA A 54 66.24 -33.94 11.04
C ALA A 54 65.34 -34.63 10.00
N SER A 55 64.45 -35.52 10.44
CA SER A 55 63.43 -36.13 9.57
C SER A 55 62.43 -35.09 9.07
N GLY A 56 61.94 -34.20 9.92
CA GLY A 56 61.06 -33.08 9.53
C GLY A 56 61.72 -32.14 8.53
N SER A 57 63.00 -31.82 8.72
CA SER A 57 63.81 -31.03 7.79
C SER A 57 64.01 -31.71 6.43
N ARG A 58 64.23 -33.04 6.42
CA ARG A 58 64.33 -33.83 5.18
C ARG A 58 63.00 -33.92 4.44
N ILE A 59 61.90 -34.13 5.15
CA ILE A 59 60.54 -34.14 4.59
C ILE A 59 60.21 -32.75 4.03
N ALA A 60 60.55 -31.68 4.75
CA ALA A 60 60.35 -30.31 4.29
C ALA A 60 61.14 -30.03 2.99
N LYS A 61 62.43 -30.39 2.94
CA LYS A 61 63.27 -30.24 1.73
C LYS A 61 62.79 -31.10 0.55
N ALA A 62 62.33 -32.32 0.80
CA ALA A 62 61.74 -33.18 -0.22
C ALA A 62 60.43 -32.57 -0.75
N ALA A 63 59.58 -32.05 0.14
CA ALA A 63 58.36 -31.34 -0.22
C ALA A 63 58.66 -30.05 -1.01
N THR A 64 59.70 -29.30 -0.67
CA THR A 64 60.10 -28.10 -1.43
C THR A 64 60.62 -28.45 -2.81
N THR A 65 61.40 -29.54 -2.91
CA THR A 65 61.91 -30.04 -4.20
C THR A 65 60.76 -30.48 -5.11
N ILE A 66 59.79 -31.22 -4.57
CA ILE A 66 58.58 -31.63 -5.30
C ILE A 66 57.72 -30.41 -5.68
N TYR A 67 57.62 -29.42 -4.77
CA TYR A 67 56.97 -28.14 -5.00
C TYR A 67 57.71 -27.24 -5.99
N ASN A 68 58.96 -27.52 -6.38
CA ASN A 68 59.68 -26.72 -7.38
C ASN A 68 59.84 -27.46 -8.72
N LEU A 69 59.34 -28.69 -8.84
CA LEU A 69 59.29 -29.41 -10.11
C LEU A 69 58.41 -28.66 -11.12
N ARG A 70 58.91 -28.53 -12.36
CA ARG A 70 58.24 -27.84 -13.47
C ARG A 70 56.80 -28.33 -13.71
N GLY A 71 56.57 -29.65 -13.69
CA GLY A 71 55.24 -30.23 -13.89
C GLY A 71 54.25 -29.86 -12.78
N VAL A 72 54.70 -29.87 -11.52
CA VAL A 72 53.87 -29.49 -10.36
C VAL A 72 53.61 -27.98 -10.35
N CYS A 73 54.53 -27.17 -10.88
CA CYS A 73 54.36 -25.73 -11.02
C CYS A 73 53.28 -25.40 -12.06
N LEU A 74 53.34 -26.03 -13.24
CA LEU A 74 52.31 -25.89 -14.27
C LEU A 74 50.92 -26.35 -13.79
N LEU A 75 50.86 -27.46 -13.04
CA LEU A 75 49.61 -27.94 -12.44
C LEU A 75 49.02 -26.92 -11.45
N ARG A 76 49.84 -26.30 -10.61
CA ARG A 76 49.39 -25.25 -9.66
C ARG A 76 48.91 -23.99 -10.38
N ILE A 77 49.59 -23.58 -11.45
CA ILE A 77 49.13 -22.46 -12.29
C ILE A 77 47.78 -22.80 -12.92
N ALA A 78 47.62 -24.00 -13.48
CA ALA A 78 46.36 -24.45 -14.07
C ALA A 78 45.21 -24.50 -13.03
N ILE A 79 45.47 -25.04 -11.84
CA ILE A 79 44.51 -25.04 -10.72
C ILE A 79 44.18 -23.60 -10.28
N GLY A 80 45.18 -22.73 -10.18
CA GLY A 80 45.00 -21.31 -9.82
C GLY A 80 44.12 -20.57 -10.83
N VAL A 81 44.36 -20.77 -12.13
CA VAL A 81 43.54 -20.19 -13.20
C VAL A 81 42.12 -20.78 -13.18
N TYR A 82 41.97 -22.07 -12.94
CA TYR A 82 40.67 -22.73 -12.80
C TYR A 82 39.87 -22.17 -11.61
N LEU A 83 40.51 -22.01 -10.44
CA LEU A 83 39.89 -21.42 -9.25
C LEU A 83 39.54 -19.94 -9.45
N ILE A 84 40.42 -19.16 -10.09
CA ILE A 84 40.11 -17.77 -10.45
C ILE A 84 38.92 -17.74 -11.40
N ARG A 85 38.88 -18.58 -12.42
CA ARG A 85 37.75 -18.63 -13.37
C ARG A 85 36.45 -19.04 -12.68
N GLN A 86 36.50 -20.06 -11.82
CA GLN A 86 35.34 -20.56 -11.08
C GLN A 86 34.83 -19.58 -10.01
N THR A 87 35.69 -18.74 -9.44
CA THR A 87 35.28 -17.74 -8.43
C THR A 87 34.94 -16.40 -9.07
N HIS A 88 35.74 -15.91 -10.01
CA HIS A 88 35.59 -14.60 -10.62
C HIS A 88 34.31 -14.46 -11.45
N TRP A 89 33.88 -15.52 -12.15
CA TRP A 89 32.64 -15.48 -12.93
C TRP A 89 31.38 -15.33 -12.06
N PRO A 90 31.11 -16.22 -11.07
CA PRO A 90 29.95 -16.07 -10.19
C PRO A 90 30.08 -14.87 -9.25
N LEU A 91 31.28 -14.49 -8.81
CA LEU A 91 31.47 -13.28 -8.00
C LEU A 91 31.12 -12.03 -8.79
N LYS A 92 31.57 -11.90 -10.05
CA LYS A 92 31.22 -10.77 -10.92
C LYS A 92 29.72 -10.71 -11.21
N LYS A 93 29.05 -11.86 -11.38
CA LYS A 93 27.60 -11.92 -11.53
C LYS A 93 26.90 -11.44 -10.24
N LYS A 94 27.25 -12.04 -9.09
CA LYS A 94 26.70 -11.63 -7.78
C LYS A 94 26.97 -10.15 -7.47
N THR A 95 28.13 -9.61 -7.82
CA THR A 95 28.43 -8.19 -7.62
C THR A 95 27.55 -7.29 -8.50
N LYS A 96 27.28 -7.68 -9.76
CA LYS A 96 26.36 -6.93 -10.64
C LYS A 96 24.94 -6.99 -10.12
N ASP A 97 24.48 -8.17 -9.72
CA ASP A 97 23.13 -8.37 -9.18
C ASP A 97 22.95 -7.59 -7.88
N PHE A 98 23.95 -7.65 -6.98
CA PHE A 98 23.96 -6.87 -5.73
C PHE A 98 24.01 -5.35 -5.99
N TYR A 99 24.80 -4.90 -6.97
CA TYR A 99 24.85 -3.49 -7.35
C TYR A 99 23.49 -3.00 -7.86
N LYS A 100 22.85 -3.78 -8.73
CA LYS A 100 21.50 -3.50 -9.25
C LYS A 100 20.48 -3.45 -8.12
N TYR A 101 20.46 -4.47 -7.27
CA TYR A 101 19.60 -4.54 -6.08
C TYR A 101 19.80 -3.32 -5.17
N ALA A 102 21.05 -2.95 -4.88
CA ALA A 102 21.35 -1.80 -4.03
C ALA A 102 20.86 -0.48 -4.64
N HIS A 103 20.92 -0.32 -5.96
CA HIS A 103 20.39 0.86 -6.65
C HIS A 103 18.86 0.89 -6.63
N GLU A 104 18.20 -0.23 -6.94
CA GLU A 104 16.73 -0.35 -6.86
C GLU A 104 16.23 -0.09 -5.44
N LEU A 105 16.90 -0.67 -4.43
CA LEU A 105 16.60 -0.43 -3.02
C LEU A 105 16.79 1.04 -2.64
N SER A 106 17.87 1.67 -3.12
CA SER A 106 18.12 3.10 -2.88
C SER A 106 16.99 3.96 -3.45
N GLU A 107 16.50 3.66 -4.66
CA GLU A 107 15.40 4.39 -5.28
C GLU A 107 14.09 4.21 -4.49
N GLN A 108 13.80 2.99 -4.03
CA GLN A 108 12.59 2.68 -3.26
C GLN A 108 12.58 3.32 -1.87
N LEU A 109 13.72 3.30 -1.15
CA LEU A 109 13.82 3.87 0.19
C LEU A 109 13.94 5.40 0.19
N SER A 110 14.41 6.00 -0.91
CA SER A 110 14.68 7.44 -1.00
C SER A 110 13.49 8.26 -1.51
N GLN A 111 12.26 7.86 -1.14
CA GLN A 111 11.04 8.58 -1.51
C GLN A 111 10.41 9.26 -0.28
N PRO A 112 10.53 10.59 -0.14
CA PRO A 112 9.88 11.31 0.94
C PRO A 112 8.35 11.27 0.80
N SER A 113 7.63 11.16 1.92
CA SER A 113 6.15 11.02 1.93
C SER A 113 5.38 12.34 1.97
N ILE A 114 6.03 13.46 2.30
CA ILE A 114 5.40 14.80 2.39
C ILE A 114 5.52 15.58 1.08
N MET A 115 6.68 15.46 0.43
CA MET A 115 6.94 16.02 -0.88
C MET A 115 7.53 14.92 -1.75
N PHE A 116 6.92 14.63 -2.88
CA PHE A 116 7.39 13.56 -3.76
C PHE A 116 7.26 13.96 -5.22
N LYS A 117 8.09 13.33 -6.04
CA LYS A 117 8.01 13.44 -7.49
C LYS A 117 6.75 12.76 -7.98
N ALA A 118 5.96 13.47 -8.76
CA ALA A 118 4.77 12.96 -9.43
C ALA A 118 4.84 13.32 -10.91
N ARG A 119 4.23 12.47 -11.74
CA ARG A 119 4.14 12.73 -13.18
C ARG A 119 2.73 13.17 -13.51
N LEU A 120 2.60 14.33 -14.14
CA LEU A 120 1.33 14.83 -14.63
C LEU A 120 0.85 14.05 -15.86
N THR A 121 -0.42 14.22 -16.22
CA THR A 121 -1.04 13.59 -17.40
C THR A 121 -0.36 13.98 -18.72
N ASN A 122 0.29 15.13 -18.77
CA ASN A 122 1.09 15.61 -19.89
C ASN A 122 2.53 15.02 -19.92
N GLY A 123 2.86 14.13 -18.98
CA GLY A 123 4.17 13.50 -18.88
C GLY A 123 5.24 14.32 -18.15
N GLN A 124 4.94 15.54 -17.71
CA GLN A 124 5.86 16.41 -16.96
C GLN A 124 6.08 15.88 -15.54
N GLU A 125 7.34 15.77 -15.13
CA GLU A 125 7.70 15.49 -13.74
C GLU A 125 7.61 16.78 -12.92
N ILE A 126 6.86 16.72 -11.82
CA ILE A 126 6.69 17.81 -10.87
C ILE A 126 7.03 17.34 -9.47
N MET A 127 7.51 18.24 -8.62
CA MET A 127 7.52 18.02 -7.19
C MET A 127 6.13 18.36 -6.64
N LEU A 128 5.42 17.36 -6.13
CA LEU A 128 4.13 17.53 -5.47
C LEU A 128 4.39 17.94 -4.02
N ASP A 129 3.96 19.14 -3.64
CA ASP A 129 4.20 19.73 -2.31
C ASP A 129 2.91 20.21 -1.60
N ASP A 130 1.76 19.75 -2.09
CA ASP A 130 0.42 20.09 -1.61
C ASP A 130 0.22 19.89 -0.11
N TYR A 131 0.75 18.81 0.47
CA TYR A 131 0.61 18.51 1.90
C TYR A 131 1.29 19.57 2.76
N ARG A 132 2.53 19.91 2.44
CA ARG A 132 3.28 20.97 3.10
C ARG A 132 2.59 22.32 2.92
N GLU A 133 2.14 22.63 1.70
CA GLU A 133 1.41 23.87 1.41
C GLU A 133 0.18 24.02 2.30
N ALA A 134 -0.63 22.97 2.42
CA ALA A 134 -1.83 22.95 3.25
C ALA A 134 -1.52 23.13 4.74
N TYR A 135 -0.49 22.47 5.27
CA TYR A 135 -0.08 22.63 6.66
C TYR A 135 0.46 24.04 6.94
N TRP A 136 1.19 24.64 6.00
CA TRP A 136 1.62 26.04 6.13
C TRP A 136 0.46 27.02 6.03
N TRP A 137 -0.54 26.74 5.20
CA TRP A 137 -1.76 27.52 5.16
C TRP A 137 -2.46 27.49 6.53
N LEU A 138 -2.61 26.30 7.15
CA LEU A 138 -3.17 26.19 8.50
C LEU A 138 -2.39 27.05 9.50
N LYS A 139 -1.06 26.95 9.50
CA LYS A 139 -0.19 27.71 10.41
C LYS A 139 -0.33 29.23 10.27
N LYS A 140 -0.47 29.72 9.02
CA LYS A 140 -0.48 31.17 8.71
C LYS A 140 -1.87 31.80 8.72
N LYS A 141 -2.92 31.03 8.44
CA LYS A 141 -4.28 31.55 8.16
C LYS A 141 -5.32 31.17 9.19
N THR A 142 -4.97 30.39 10.21
CA THR A 142 -5.88 30.05 11.31
C THR A 142 -5.38 30.60 12.64
N PRO A 143 -6.26 30.85 13.63
CA PRO A 143 -5.87 31.19 15.00
C PRO A 143 -4.94 30.13 15.62
N GLN A 144 -4.06 30.51 16.56
CA GLN A 144 -3.15 29.56 17.20
C GLN A 144 -3.88 28.50 18.04
N ASP A 145 -5.04 28.84 18.59
CA ASP A 145 -5.92 27.96 19.36
C ASP A 145 -6.93 27.20 18.46
N ALA A 146 -6.72 27.17 17.14
CA ALA A 146 -7.59 26.45 16.22
C ALA A 146 -7.36 24.94 16.34
N ARG A 147 -8.47 24.20 16.50
CA ARG A 147 -8.47 22.75 16.58
C ARG A 147 -8.82 22.15 15.22
N VAL A 148 -7.96 21.28 14.71
CA VAL A 148 -8.07 20.69 13.37
C VAL A 148 -8.44 19.21 13.51
N MET A 149 -9.59 18.84 12.96
CA MET A 149 -10.01 17.45 12.83
C MET A 149 -9.50 16.88 11.51
N ALA A 150 -8.76 15.78 11.59
CA ALA A 150 -8.31 14.99 10.44
C ALA A 150 -8.30 13.52 10.85
N TRP A 151 -8.11 12.61 9.90
CA TRP A 151 -7.84 11.22 10.24
C TRP A 151 -6.53 11.10 11.05
N TRP A 152 -6.45 10.07 11.90
CA TRP A 152 -5.41 9.97 12.93
C TRP A 152 -3.99 9.86 12.34
N ASP A 153 -3.84 9.27 11.15
CA ASP A 153 -2.60 9.15 10.38
C ASP A 153 -1.82 10.47 10.29
N TYR A 154 -2.53 11.61 10.21
CA TYR A 154 -1.95 12.91 9.91
C TYR A 154 -1.73 13.78 11.16
N GLY A 155 -2.11 13.32 12.35
CA GLY A 155 -2.10 14.14 13.57
C GLY A 155 -0.73 14.71 13.92
N TYR A 156 0.32 13.90 13.83
CA TYR A 156 1.70 14.36 14.07
C TYR A 156 2.17 15.38 13.03
N GLN A 157 1.75 15.22 11.76
CA GLN A 157 2.12 16.18 10.71
C GLN A 157 1.46 17.53 10.94
N ILE A 158 0.18 17.54 11.35
CA ILE A 158 -0.56 18.77 11.69
C ILE A 158 0.07 19.43 12.93
N ALA A 159 0.33 18.68 13.99
CA ALA A 159 0.94 19.22 15.20
C ALA A 159 2.36 19.75 14.95
N GLY A 160 3.20 19.01 14.23
CA GLY A 160 4.59 19.39 13.97
C GLY A 160 4.75 20.51 12.95
N ILE A 161 4.11 20.39 11.78
CA ILE A 161 4.31 21.31 10.65
C ILE A 161 3.37 22.50 10.74
N ALA A 162 2.07 22.24 10.93
CA ALA A 162 1.07 23.30 11.00
C ALA A 162 1.07 24.02 12.36
N ASN A 163 1.67 23.44 13.40
CA ASN A 163 1.66 23.95 14.77
C ASN A 163 0.23 24.27 15.24
N ARG A 164 -0.68 23.31 15.08
CA ARG A 164 -2.09 23.41 15.50
C ARG A 164 -2.50 22.20 16.31
N THR A 165 -3.48 22.40 17.18
CA THR A 165 -4.07 21.31 17.96
C THR A 165 -4.77 20.35 17.01
N THR A 166 -4.30 19.10 16.97
CA THR A 166 -5.00 18.00 16.30
C THR A 166 -5.98 17.35 17.27
N ILE A 167 -7.08 16.80 16.75
CA ILE A 167 -8.05 16.07 17.56
C ILE A 167 -7.58 14.64 17.85
N ALA A 168 -6.97 13.96 16.86
CA ALA A 168 -6.40 12.63 17.01
C ALA A 168 -4.99 12.56 16.40
N ASP A 169 -4.22 11.55 16.80
CA ASP A 169 -2.84 11.32 16.36
C ASP A 169 -2.52 9.84 16.14
N GLY A 170 -1.32 9.59 15.61
CA GLY A 170 -0.82 8.26 15.32
C GLY A 170 -0.45 7.40 16.52
N ASN A 171 -0.64 7.88 17.76
CA ASN A 171 -0.43 7.04 18.94
C ASN A 171 -1.60 6.07 19.17
N THR A 172 -2.81 6.46 18.77
CA THR A 172 -4.00 5.59 18.77
C THR A 172 -4.41 4.96 20.10
N TRP A 173 -3.94 5.49 21.23
CA TRP A 173 -4.19 4.94 22.58
C TRP A 173 -5.66 4.97 23.02
N ASN A 174 -6.51 5.81 22.42
CA ASN A 174 -7.93 5.90 22.73
C ASN A 174 -8.79 5.55 21.50
N HIS A 175 -9.17 4.28 21.39
CA HIS A 175 -9.97 3.77 20.28
C HIS A 175 -11.33 4.44 20.17
N GLU A 176 -12.02 4.69 21.28
CA GLU A 176 -13.34 5.34 21.28
C GLU A 176 -13.30 6.77 20.74
N HIS A 177 -12.19 7.47 21.01
CA HIS A 177 -11.95 8.79 20.44
C HIS A 177 -11.82 8.70 18.91
N ILE A 178 -11.01 7.77 18.41
CA ILE A 178 -10.86 7.54 16.96
C ILE A 178 -12.19 7.10 16.32
N ALA A 179 -12.96 6.22 16.97
CA ALA A 179 -14.27 5.80 16.52
C ALA A 179 -15.26 6.97 16.45
N THR A 180 -15.15 7.94 17.35
CA THR A 180 -15.94 9.17 17.29
C THR A 180 -15.60 9.99 16.04
N LEU A 181 -14.32 10.06 15.65
CA LEU A 181 -13.91 10.72 14.41
C LEU A 181 -14.40 9.94 13.17
N GLY A 182 -14.25 8.61 13.18
CA GLY A 182 -14.78 7.74 12.12
C GLY A 182 -16.28 7.92 11.94
N ARG A 183 -17.04 8.03 13.03
CA ARG A 183 -18.48 8.33 12.99
C ARG A 183 -18.81 9.71 12.42
N ILE A 184 -18.00 10.73 12.71
CA ILE A 184 -18.20 12.08 12.15
C ILE A 184 -17.91 12.06 10.64
N LEU A 185 -16.79 11.47 10.22
CA LEU A 185 -16.35 11.46 8.83
C LEU A 185 -17.26 10.58 7.96
N SER A 186 -17.65 9.40 8.45
CA SER A 186 -18.52 8.44 7.76
C SER A 186 -20.01 8.77 7.86
N GLY A 187 -20.39 9.71 8.72
CA GLY A 187 -21.78 10.08 9.00
C GLY A 187 -22.37 11.07 7.99
N ALA A 188 -23.71 11.18 8.01
CA ALA A 188 -24.40 12.23 7.25
C ALA A 188 -24.02 13.62 7.77
N GLU A 189 -23.88 14.58 6.86
CA GLU A 189 -23.43 15.95 7.12
C GLU A 189 -24.07 16.64 8.35
N GLU A 190 -25.38 16.53 8.52
CA GLU A 190 -26.08 17.11 9.67
C GLU A 190 -25.71 16.44 11.00
N LYS A 191 -25.67 15.09 11.01
CA LYS A 191 -25.27 14.31 12.19
C LYS A 191 -23.80 14.58 12.55
N ALA A 192 -22.95 14.67 11.54
CA ALA A 192 -21.53 14.96 11.68
C ALA A 192 -21.30 16.37 12.26
N HIS A 193 -21.98 17.39 11.70
CA HIS A 193 -21.88 18.77 12.17
C HIS A 193 -22.29 18.94 13.65
N ARG A 194 -23.36 18.26 14.08
CA ARG A 194 -23.82 18.31 15.47
C ARG A 194 -22.73 17.98 16.48
N VAL A 195 -21.83 17.07 16.13
CA VAL A 195 -20.71 16.63 16.97
C VAL A 195 -19.46 17.46 16.69
N ALA A 196 -19.10 17.63 15.41
CA ALA A 196 -17.88 18.32 14.99
C ALA A 196 -17.77 19.75 15.54
N ARG A 197 -18.89 20.49 15.61
CA ARG A 197 -18.94 21.88 16.14
C ARG A 197 -18.52 22.01 17.61
N HIS A 198 -18.47 20.91 18.36
CA HIS A 198 -17.99 20.91 19.74
C HIS A 198 -16.50 20.58 19.85
N LEU A 199 -15.97 19.82 18.89
CA LEU A 199 -14.61 19.28 18.90
C LEU A 199 -13.64 20.15 18.11
N ALA A 200 -14.00 20.62 16.92
CA ALA A 200 -13.07 21.19 15.96
C ALA A 200 -13.56 22.49 15.32
N ASP A 201 -12.59 23.31 14.91
CA ASP A 201 -12.79 24.57 14.19
C ASP A 201 -12.60 24.37 12.67
N TYR A 202 -11.72 23.43 12.29
CA TYR A 202 -11.43 23.07 10.90
C TYR A 202 -11.45 21.55 10.72
N VAL A 203 -11.78 21.11 9.51
CA VAL A 203 -11.67 19.73 9.04
C VAL A 203 -10.69 19.70 7.87
N LEU A 204 -9.67 18.85 7.96
CA LEU A 204 -8.71 18.61 6.88
C LEU A 204 -8.92 17.20 6.34
N VAL A 205 -9.00 17.08 5.01
CA VAL A 205 -9.13 15.80 4.30
C VAL A 205 -8.07 15.71 3.19
N TRP A 206 -7.50 14.52 3.03
CA TRP A 206 -6.67 14.17 1.88
C TRP A 206 -7.57 13.72 0.72
N ALA A 207 -7.27 14.19 -0.47
CA ALA A 207 -8.09 14.07 -1.67
C ALA A 207 -7.22 13.83 -2.93
N GLY A 208 -7.87 13.81 -4.09
CA GLY A 208 -7.19 13.79 -5.39
C GLY A 208 -6.76 12.40 -5.86
N GLY A 209 -7.35 11.33 -5.33
CA GLY A 209 -7.14 9.96 -5.79
C GLY A 209 -5.80 9.34 -5.39
N GLY A 210 -5.75 8.00 -5.37
CA GLY A 210 -4.57 7.21 -5.01
C GLY A 210 -4.26 7.27 -3.52
N GLY A 211 -4.90 6.41 -2.71
CA GLY A 211 -4.67 6.33 -1.26
C GLY A 211 -5.22 7.49 -0.43
N ASP A 212 -6.13 8.29 -1.00
CA ASP A 212 -6.80 9.40 -0.32
C ASP A 212 -7.76 8.93 0.78
N ASP A 213 -8.40 9.86 1.48
CA ASP A 213 -9.26 9.48 2.60
C ASP A 213 -10.50 8.69 2.18
N LEU A 214 -10.91 8.74 0.91
CA LEU A 214 -11.99 7.90 0.39
C LEU A 214 -11.56 6.43 0.27
N ALA A 215 -10.31 6.15 -0.12
CA ALA A 215 -9.78 4.79 -0.09
C ALA A 215 -9.77 4.20 1.33
N LYS A 216 -9.52 5.05 2.34
CA LYS A 216 -9.53 4.66 3.76
C LYS A 216 -10.93 4.64 4.39
N SER A 217 -11.93 5.20 3.72
CA SER A 217 -13.26 5.42 4.29
C SER A 217 -13.99 4.15 4.79
N PRO A 218 -13.86 2.94 4.17
CA PRO A 218 -14.45 1.74 4.74
C PRO A 218 -13.84 1.37 6.10
N HIS A 219 -12.53 1.59 6.26
CA HIS A 219 -11.85 1.37 7.54
C HIS A 219 -12.33 2.38 8.61
N MET A 220 -12.48 3.66 8.24
CA MET A 220 -13.05 4.68 9.14
C MET A 220 -14.46 4.31 9.60
N ALA A 221 -15.30 3.82 8.68
CA ALA A 221 -16.66 3.37 8.99
C ALA A 221 -16.66 2.14 9.91
N ARG A 222 -15.79 1.15 9.69
CA ARG A 222 -15.67 -0.04 10.56
C ARG A 222 -15.26 0.33 11.99
N ILE A 223 -14.25 1.19 12.15
CA ILE A 223 -13.82 1.66 13.48
C ILE A 223 -14.94 2.44 14.17
N GLY A 224 -15.63 3.32 13.44
CA GLY A 224 -16.79 4.00 13.98
C GLY A 224 -17.91 3.03 14.39
N ASN A 225 -18.18 2.01 13.57
CA ASN A 225 -19.27 1.06 13.76
C ASN A 225 -19.00 0.09 14.91
N SER A 226 -17.73 -0.14 15.29
CA SER A 226 -17.37 -0.98 16.42
C SER A 226 -17.75 -0.37 17.78
N VAL A 227 -17.87 0.97 17.86
CA VAL A 227 -18.26 1.68 19.09
C VAL A 227 -19.68 2.24 18.98
N TYR A 228 -20.10 2.61 17.77
CA TYR A 228 -21.42 3.17 17.48
C TYR A 228 -22.12 2.38 16.37
N HIS A 229 -23.08 1.53 16.74
CA HIS A 229 -23.80 0.68 15.78
C HIS A 229 -24.84 1.43 14.92
N ASP A 230 -24.78 2.76 14.85
CA ASP A 230 -25.71 3.60 14.06
C ASP A 230 -25.15 4.03 12.69
N ILE A 231 -23.92 3.63 12.36
CA ILE A 231 -23.30 3.90 11.05
C ILE A 231 -23.81 2.88 10.03
N CYS A 232 -23.73 1.59 10.34
CA CYS A 232 -24.06 0.48 9.44
C CYS A 232 -25.08 -0.46 10.13
N PRO A 233 -26.38 -0.09 10.16
CA PRO A 233 -27.39 -0.83 10.91
C PRO A 233 -27.51 -2.28 10.43
N GLY A 234 -27.41 -3.24 11.36
CA GLY A 234 -27.51 -4.68 11.05
C GLY A 234 -26.29 -5.26 10.33
N ASP A 235 -25.21 -4.49 10.19
CA ASP A 235 -23.95 -4.97 9.60
C ASP A 235 -22.73 -4.60 10.45
N PRO A 236 -22.28 -5.52 11.33
CA PRO A 236 -21.05 -5.34 12.12
C PRO A 236 -19.81 -5.06 11.27
N THR A 237 -19.72 -5.65 10.07
CA THR A 237 -18.53 -5.54 9.20
C THR A 237 -18.52 -4.28 8.34
N CYS A 238 -19.65 -3.55 8.33
CA CYS A 238 -19.89 -2.40 7.47
C CYS A 238 -19.47 -2.65 6.01
N SER A 239 -19.87 -3.81 5.47
CA SER A 239 -19.56 -4.30 4.13
C SER A 239 -20.09 -3.42 3.00
N GLN A 240 -21.25 -2.79 3.21
CA GLN A 240 -21.96 -2.01 2.20
C GLN A 240 -21.49 -0.55 2.14
N PHE A 241 -20.58 -0.15 3.03
CA PHE A 241 -20.04 1.21 3.05
C PHE A 241 -18.81 1.28 2.15
N GLY A 242 -18.94 2.00 1.05
CA GLY A 242 -17.87 2.10 0.06
C GLY A 242 -18.39 2.50 -1.30
N PHE A 243 -17.78 1.91 -2.32
CA PHE A 243 -18.18 2.07 -3.71
C PHE A 243 -18.64 0.71 -4.24
N TYR A 244 -19.70 0.71 -5.04
CA TYR A 244 -20.01 -0.41 -5.89
C TYR A 244 -18.88 -0.62 -6.89
N GLN A 245 -18.87 -1.81 -7.50
CA GLN A 245 -18.03 -2.08 -8.65
C GLN A 245 -18.23 -0.95 -9.67
N GLY A 246 -17.14 -0.47 -10.27
CA GLY A 246 -17.18 0.66 -11.23
C GLY A 246 -17.10 2.05 -10.60
N GLY A 247 -16.88 2.15 -9.28
CA GLY A 247 -16.57 3.40 -8.60
C GLY A 247 -17.77 4.29 -8.27
N TYR A 248 -18.98 3.74 -8.34
CA TYR A 248 -20.21 4.45 -7.92
C TYR A 248 -20.38 4.37 -6.40
N PRO A 249 -20.65 5.49 -5.70
CA PRO A 249 -20.81 5.47 -4.26
C PRO A 249 -22.07 4.68 -3.86
N THR A 250 -22.02 3.92 -2.76
CA THR A 250 -23.24 3.37 -2.17
C THR A 250 -24.12 4.48 -1.57
N PRO A 251 -25.43 4.27 -1.34
CA PRO A 251 -26.29 5.30 -0.74
C PRO A 251 -25.80 5.80 0.63
N MET A 252 -25.04 4.98 1.35
CA MET A 252 -24.36 5.37 2.60
C MET A 252 -23.16 6.28 2.31
N MET A 253 -22.34 5.93 1.33
CA MET A 253 -21.19 6.73 0.89
C MET A 253 -21.61 8.08 0.29
N GLU A 254 -22.68 8.14 -0.48
CA GLU A 254 -23.15 9.41 -1.06
C GLU A 254 -23.60 10.41 0.03
N LYS A 255 -24.18 9.89 1.13
CA LYS A 255 -24.61 10.70 2.28
C LYS A 255 -23.44 11.11 3.19
N CYS A 256 -22.34 10.37 3.16
CA CYS A 256 -21.16 10.55 3.99
C CYS A 256 -20.54 11.94 3.83
N LEU A 257 -20.18 12.57 4.96
CA LEU A 257 -19.52 13.88 4.98
C LEU A 257 -18.19 13.83 4.21
N LEU A 258 -17.39 12.78 4.43
CA LEU A 258 -16.08 12.62 3.81
C LEU A 258 -16.17 12.60 2.28
N TYR A 259 -17.16 11.90 1.73
CA TYR A 259 -17.40 11.86 0.27
C TYR A 259 -17.65 13.25 -0.31
N LYS A 260 -18.53 14.04 0.32
CA LYS A 260 -18.82 15.41 -0.12
C LYS A 260 -17.60 16.34 0.01
N MET A 261 -16.76 16.15 1.02
CA MET A 261 -15.55 16.96 1.24
C MET A 261 -14.42 16.61 0.24
N VAL A 262 -14.13 15.31 0.07
CA VAL A 262 -13.07 14.83 -0.82
C VAL A 262 -13.41 15.06 -2.29
N ARG A 263 -14.69 14.96 -2.68
CA ARG A 263 -15.17 15.20 -4.06
C ARG A 263 -15.76 16.61 -4.27
N TYR A 264 -15.58 17.50 -3.30
CA TYR A 264 -16.03 18.89 -3.38
C TYR A 264 -15.66 19.59 -4.70
N GLY A 265 -16.63 20.27 -5.32
CA GLY A 265 -16.40 21.02 -6.56
C GLY A 265 -16.43 20.19 -7.84
N GLU A 266 -16.55 18.85 -7.76
CA GLU A 266 -16.73 18.02 -8.95
C GLU A 266 -18.18 18.05 -9.47
N PRO A 267 -18.40 17.99 -10.80
CA PRO A 267 -19.74 17.96 -11.37
C PRO A 267 -20.55 16.74 -10.88
N GLY A 268 -21.79 16.98 -10.43
CA GLY A 268 -22.70 15.92 -9.99
C GLY A 268 -22.61 15.55 -8.50
N ILE A 269 -21.65 16.12 -7.76
CA ILE A 269 -21.52 15.89 -6.32
C ILE A 269 -22.46 16.82 -5.53
N PRO A 270 -23.19 16.31 -4.51
CA PRO A 270 -24.02 17.14 -3.64
C PRO A 270 -23.20 18.24 -2.97
N THR A 271 -23.67 19.48 -3.07
CA THR A 271 -23.02 20.62 -2.40
C THR A 271 -23.17 20.51 -0.88
N LEU A 272 -22.08 20.78 -0.15
CA LEU A 272 -22.11 20.94 1.30
C LEU A 272 -22.98 22.14 1.70
N ASP A 273 -23.74 22.02 2.79
CA ASP A 273 -24.47 23.14 3.38
C ASP A 273 -23.46 24.14 3.97
N LYS A 274 -23.40 25.32 3.34
CA LYS A 274 -22.53 26.42 3.75
C LYS A 274 -22.77 26.86 5.20
N LYS A 275 -23.97 26.60 5.76
CA LYS A 275 -24.29 26.90 7.17
C LYS A 275 -23.61 25.94 8.15
N ARG A 276 -23.12 24.79 7.69
CA ARG A 276 -22.46 23.76 8.51
C ARG A 276 -20.96 23.69 8.24
N PHE A 277 -20.58 23.62 6.96
CA PHE A 277 -19.18 23.54 6.54
C PHE A 277 -18.94 24.50 5.39
N THR A 278 -17.93 25.34 5.52
CA THR A 278 -17.51 26.27 4.46
C THR A 278 -16.11 25.87 3.98
N HIS A 279 -15.94 25.71 2.68
CA HIS A 279 -14.62 25.49 2.09
C HIS A 279 -13.68 26.66 2.39
N ALA A 280 -12.45 26.36 2.82
CA ALA A 280 -11.47 27.36 3.22
C ALA A 280 -10.20 27.34 2.35
N PHE A 281 -9.75 26.14 1.94
CA PHE A 281 -8.55 25.98 1.14
C PHE A 281 -8.59 24.66 0.34
N THR A 282 -8.07 24.69 -0.88
CA THR A 282 -7.71 23.51 -1.67
C THR A 282 -6.29 23.72 -2.17
N SER A 283 -5.44 22.72 -2.02
CA SER A 283 -4.05 22.76 -2.50
C SER A 283 -3.96 22.79 -4.02
N LYS A 284 -2.78 23.15 -4.55
CA LYS A 284 -2.57 23.37 -5.99
C LYS A 284 -3.03 22.21 -6.88
N TYR A 285 -2.70 20.96 -6.53
CA TYR A 285 -3.11 19.77 -7.28
C TYR A 285 -4.31 19.04 -6.66
N GLY A 286 -5.01 19.69 -5.72
CA GLY A 286 -6.23 19.17 -5.11
C GLY A 286 -6.01 17.98 -4.17
N LYS A 287 -4.78 17.73 -3.71
CA LYS A 287 -4.46 16.63 -2.79
C LYS A 287 -4.89 16.87 -1.34
N VAL A 288 -5.08 18.12 -0.93
CA VAL A 288 -5.57 18.45 0.41
C VAL A 288 -6.66 19.51 0.33
N ARG A 289 -7.70 19.32 1.14
CA ARG A 289 -8.82 20.26 1.24
C ARG A 289 -9.11 20.55 2.71
N ILE A 290 -9.36 21.81 3.00
CA ILE A 290 -9.63 22.29 4.35
C ILE A 290 -10.97 22.99 4.37
N PHE A 291 -11.82 22.60 5.32
CA PHE A 291 -13.15 23.14 5.53
C PHE A 291 -13.24 23.76 6.93
N LYS A 292 -13.86 24.92 7.04
CA LYS A 292 -14.19 25.56 8.31
C LYS A 292 -15.51 24.99 8.82
N VAL A 293 -15.53 24.58 10.09
CA VAL A 293 -16.75 24.19 10.79
C VAL A 293 -17.49 25.46 11.20
N MET A 294 -18.75 25.58 10.82
CA MET A 294 -19.58 26.74 11.15
C MET A 294 -20.30 26.53 12.48
N ASN A 295 -20.66 27.61 13.18
CA ASN A 295 -21.38 27.55 14.45
C ASN A 295 -20.70 26.70 15.53
N VAL A 296 -19.37 26.82 15.62
CA VAL A 296 -18.57 26.17 16.68
C VAL A 296 -19.02 26.67 18.05
N SER A 297 -19.24 25.74 18.98
CA SER A 297 -19.68 26.06 20.33
C SER A 297 -18.53 26.68 21.14
N LEU A 298 -18.58 28.00 21.34
CA LEU A 298 -17.62 28.71 22.20
C LEU A 298 -17.64 28.19 23.64
N LYS A 299 -18.83 27.77 24.14
CA LYS A 299 -18.96 27.15 25.46
C LYS A 299 -18.14 25.86 25.54
N SER A 300 -18.22 25.01 24.52
CA SER A 300 -17.45 23.76 24.48
C SER A 300 -15.96 24.00 24.29
N LYS A 301 -15.59 25.00 23.47
CA LYS A 301 -14.18 25.39 23.29
C LYS A 301 -13.56 25.87 24.59
N LYS A 302 -14.24 26.77 25.32
CA LYS A 302 -13.78 27.27 26.63
C LYS A 302 -13.68 26.15 27.67
N TRP A 303 -14.65 25.25 27.70
CA TRP A 303 -14.66 24.13 28.64
C TRP A 303 -13.46 23.19 28.44
N VAL A 304 -13.12 22.85 27.20
CA VAL A 304 -11.96 21.98 26.90
C VAL A 304 -10.63 22.69 27.17
N ALA A 305 -10.58 24.01 27.02
CA ALA A 305 -9.38 24.80 27.28
C ALA A 305 -9.05 24.92 28.78
N ASP A 306 -10.07 24.83 29.64
CA ASP A 306 -9.92 24.97 31.09
C ASP A 306 -9.19 23.74 31.69
N PRO A 307 -8.01 23.93 32.29
CA PRO A 307 -7.23 22.85 32.91
C PRO A 307 -7.98 22.12 34.03
N ALA A 308 -8.95 22.76 34.69
CA ALA A 308 -9.74 22.15 35.78
C ALA A 308 -10.61 20.98 35.29
N ASN A 309 -10.91 20.90 33.98
CA ASN A 309 -11.70 19.82 33.41
C ASN A 309 -10.84 18.62 32.96
N ARG A 310 -9.53 18.63 33.21
CA ARG A 310 -8.64 17.52 32.90
C ARG A 310 -8.59 16.54 34.06
N VAL A 311 -8.53 15.25 33.75
CA VAL A 311 -8.34 14.19 34.76
C VAL A 311 -6.90 13.77 34.73
N CYS A 312 -6.16 14.11 35.78
CA CYS A 312 -4.78 13.67 35.96
C CYS A 312 -4.75 12.39 36.79
N ASP A 313 -3.87 11.45 36.41
CA ASP A 313 -3.73 10.17 37.13
C ASP A 313 -3.32 10.36 38.59
N ALA A 314 -2.55 11.41 38.87
CA ALA A 314 -2.17 11.84 40.21
C ALA A 314 -2.04 13.38 40.28
N PRO A 315 -2.18 14.00 41.48
CA PRO A 315 -1.92 15.42 41.65
C PRO A 315 -0.50 15.79 41.21
N GLY A 316 -0.37 16.71 40.24
CA GLY A 316 0.93 17.12 39.68
C GLY A 316 1.50 16.17 38.62
N SER A 317 0.78 15.13 38.21
CA SER A 317 1.18 14.29 37.07
C SER A 317 1.26 15.12 35.78
N TRP A 318 2.25 14.82 34.94
CA TRP A 318 2.34 15.37 33.60
C TRP A 318 1.27 14.79 32.65
N TYR A 319 0.70 13.64 33.02
CA TYR A 319 -0.35 12.97 32.26
C TYR A 319 -1.74 13.36 32.80
N CYS A 320 -2.40 14.25 32.06
CA CYS A 320 -3.74 14.73 32.35
C CYS A 320 -4.61 14.58 31.11
N THR A 321 -5.54 13.64 31.15
CA THR A 321 -6.44 13.36 30.03
C THR A 321 -7.51 14.44 29.93
N GLY A 322 -7.77 14.89 28.70
CA GLY A 322 -8.86 15.81 28.41
C GLY A 322 -10.21 15.06 28.42
N GLN A 323 -11.24 15.69 28.96
CA GLN A 323 -12.60 15.16 28.92
C GLN A 323 -13.38 15.71 27.71
N TYR A 324 -14.54 15.09 27.43
CA TYR A 324 -15.47 15.61 26.44
C TYR A 324 -16.40 16.67 27.05
N PRO A 325 -16.72 17.76 26.31
CA PRO A 325 -17.63 18.78 26.81
C PRO A 325 -19.02 18.18 27.11
N PRO A 326 -19.75 18.67 28.14
CA PRO A 326 -21.05 18.11 28.55
C PRO A 326 -22.10 18.02 27.43
N ALA A 327 -22.00 18.90 26.42
CA ALA A 327 -22.86 18.87 25.24
C ALA A 327 -22.76 17.56 24.43
N LEU A 328 -21.67 16.82 24.56
CA LEU A 328 -21.45 15.52 23.92
C LEU A 328 -21.81 14.34 24.83
N ALA A 329 -22.20 14.55 26.09
CA ALA A 329 -22.45 13.46 27.04
C ALA A 329 -23.45 12.41 26.51
N SER A 330 -24.50 12.85 25.81
CA SER A 330 -25.48 11.95 25.17
C SER A 330 -24.90 11.09 24.04
N LEU A 331 -23.84 11.54 23.38
CA LEU A 331 -23.09 10.75 22.40
C LEU A 331 -22.13 9.79 23.11
N ILE A 332 -21.42 10.27 24.13
CA ILE A 332 -20.47 9.45 24.89
C ILE A 332 -21.19 8.28 25.57
N ALA A 333 -22.39 8.51 26.11
CA ALA A 333 -23.21 7.49 26.73
C ALA A 333 -23.67 6.38 25.77
N LYS A 334 -23.60 6.60 24.45
CA LYS A 334 -23.95 5.58 23.43
C LYS A 334 -22.78 4.68 23.06
N ARG A 335 -21.58 4.97 23.55
CA ARG A 335 -20.40 4.17 23.23
C ARG A 335 -20.52 2.81 23.88
N LYS A 336 -20.27 1.77 23.10
CA LYS A 336 -19.91 0.47 23.65
C LYS A 336 -18.41 0.46 23.93
N ALA A 337 -18.02 0.03 25.13
CA ALA A 337 -16.62 -0.03 25.52
C ALA A 337 -15.89 -1.00 24.59
N PHE A 338 -14.83 -0.51 23.94
CA PHE A 338 -13.98 -1.37 23.12
C PHE A 338 -13.04 -2.13 24.05
N ARG A 339 -13.20 -3.45 24.11
CA ARG A 339 -12.34 -4.32 24.91
C ARG A 339 -11.16 -4.78 24.07
N GLN A 340 -9.94 -4.45 24.49
CA GLN A 340 -8.74 -5.06 23.91
C GLN A 340 -8.60 -6.50 24.44
N LEU A 341 -7.85 -7.34 23.72
CA LEU A 341 -7.69 -8.75 24.11
C LEU A 341 -7.02 -8.87 25.51
N GLU A 342 -6.27 -7.84 25.89
CA GLU A 342 -5.48 -7.67 27.09
C GLU A 342 -6.28 -7.07 28.27
N ASP A 343 -7.53 -6.66 28.07
CA ASP A 343 -8.39 -6.10 29.11
C ASP A 343 -9.10 -7.21 29.91
N PHE A 344 -8.34 -7.91 30.76
CA PHE A 344 -8.81 -9.06 31.54
C PHE A 344 -9.80 -8.70 32.67
N ASN A 345 -9.82 -7.45 33.13
CA ASN A 345 -10.53 -7.02 34.34
C ASN A 345 -11.87 -6.29 34.10
N VAL A 346 -12.34 -6.19 32.85
CA VAL A 346 -13.58 -5.48 32.51
C VAL A 346 -14.74 -6.48 32.41
N ALA A 347 -15.88 -6.16 33.03
CA ALA A 347 -17.08 -7.01 33.02
C ALA A 347 -17.59 -7.26 31.59
N LYS A 348 -18.00 -8.50 31.30
CA LYS A 348 -18.52 -8.90 29.99
C LYS A 348 -19.94 -8.35 29.78
N ASP A 349 -20.17 -7.69 28.65
CA ASP A 349 -21.50 -7.32 28.15
C ASP A 349 -21.92 -8.35 27.08
N GLU A 350 -23.00 -9.09 27.33
CA GLU A 350 -23.48 -10.18 26.45
C GLU A 350 -23.74 -9.67 25.03
N GLU A 351 -24.30 -8.47 24.88
CA GLU A 351 -24.59 -7.85 23.57
C GLU A 351 -23.29 -7.57 22.78
N SER A 352 -22.24 -7.14 23.48
CA SER A 352 -20.94 -6.85 22.87
C SER A 352 -20.22 -8.14 22.44
N ASP A 353 -20.32 -9.20 23.25
CA ASP A 353 -19.79 -10.53 22.92
C ASP A 353 -20.52 -11.15 21.72
N GLU A 354 -21.84 -10.99 21.63
CA GLU A 354 -22.63 -11.40 20.45
C GLU A 354 -22.22 -10.64 19.19
N TYR A 355 -22.05 -9.32 19.28
CA TYR A 355 -21.57 -8.49 18.18
C TYR A 355 -20.20 -8.95 17.67
N VAL A 356 -19.26 -9.22 18.58
CA VAL A 356 -17.91 -9.70 18.25
C VAL A 356 -17.97 -11.07 17.59
N LYS A 357 -18.78 -12.00 18.12
CA LYS A 357 -19.00 -13.33 17.51
C LYS A 357 -19.58 -13.21 16.11
N GLU A 358 -20.60 -12.36 15.92
CA GLU A 358 -21.20 -12.13 14.62
C GLU A 358 -20.20 -11.51 13.64
N TYR A 359 -19.42 -10.53 14.09
CA TYR A 359 -18.35 -9.92 13.30
C TYR A 359 -17.34 -10.96 12.83
N HIS A 360 -16.80 -11.79 13.74
CA HIS A 360 -15.85 -12.85 13.38
C HIS A 360 -16.48 -13.88 12.45
N LYS A 361 -17.71 -14.33 12.71
CA LYS A 361 -18.42 -15.26 11.83
C LYS A 361 -18.57 -14.71 10.41
N ARG A 362 -18.94 -13.44 10.25
CA ARG A 362 -19.05 -12.80 8.93
C ARG A 362 -17.69 -12.61 8.26
N MET A 363 -16.63 -12.37 9.02
CA MET A 363 -15.26 -12.27 8.50
C MET A 363 -14.70 -13.64 8.10
N GLU A 364 -14.96 -14.70 8.85
CA GLU A 364 -14.58 -16.08 8.53
C GLU A 364 -15.30 -16.58 7.28
N GLN A 365 -16.59 -16.27 7.13
CA GLN A 365 -17.36 -16.58 5.92
C GLN A 365 -16.83 -15.85 4.67
N ARG A 366 -16.19 -14.70 4.86
CA ARG A 366 -15.45 -13.99 3.81
C ARG A 366 -14.04 -14.54 3.59
N GLY A 367 -13.48 -15.22 4.59
CA GLY A 367 -12.13 -15.78 4.64
C GLY A 367 -12.08 -17.28 4.34
N GLY A 368 -12.86 -17.76 3.37
CA GLY A 368 -12.73 -19.10 2.80
C GLY A 368 -11.44 -19.24 1.98
N GLY A 369 -10.31 -19.28 2.68
CA GLY A 369 -8.96 -19.39 2.15
C GLY A 369 -7.97 -19.57 3.30
N ARG A 370 -8.21 -20.59 4.14
CA ARG A 370 -7.23 -21.05 5.14
C ARG A 370 -6.15 -21.84 4.40
N GLY A 371 -5.17 -21.12 3.84
CA GLY A 371 -3.86 -21.69 3.52
C GLY A 371 -3.05 -21.77 4.82
N ASP A 372 -2.68 -22.99 5.18
CA ASP A 372 -1.70 -23.29 6.22
C ASP A 372 -0.39 -22.56 5.89
N TYR A 373 0.15 -21.79 6.85
CA TYR A 373 1.42 -21.09 6.66
C TYR A 373 2.56 -22.11 6.79
N GLY A 374 2.84 -22.81 5.70
CA GLY A 374 4.15 -23.38 5.45
C GLY A 374 5.15 -22.25 5.22
N GLU A 375 6.13 -22.17 6.11
CA GLU A 375 7.38 -21.46 5.89
C GLU A 375 7.95 -21.96 4.55
N ASP A 376 8.33 -21.03 3.65
CA ASP A 376 8.82 -21.22 2.28
C ASP A 376 7.82 -21.00 1.12
N ASP A 377 7.38 -19.75 0.87
CA ASP A 377 7.31 -19.24 -0.50
C ASP A 377 7.17 -17.71 -0.58
N PHE A 378 8.20 -17.05 -1.10
CA PHE A 378 8.19 -15.62 -1.43
C PHE A 378 7.93 -15.51 -2.93
N GLY A 379 6.67 -15.59 -3.36
CA GLY A 379 6.35 -15.43 -4.77
C GLY A 379 4.98 -15.92 -5.20
N ASP A 380 3.90 -15.23 -4.81
CA ASP A 380 2.70 -15.17 -5.65
C ASP A 380 1.81 -13.97 -5.27
N MET A 381 1.76 -12.96 -6.15
CA MET A 381 0.83 -11.82 -6.08
C MET A 381 -0.37 -12.10 -7.01
N GLY A 382 -1.04 -13.24 -6.80
CA GLY A 382 -2.18 -13.69 -7.62
C GLY A 382 -3.56 -13.58 -6.95
N GLY A 383 -3.67 -13.03 -5.75
CA GLY A 383 -4.86 -13.21 -4.89
C GLY A 383 -5.94 -12.12 -4.90
N ALA A 384 -5.94 -11.17 -5.83
CA ALA A 384 -6.89 -10.04 -5.83
C ALA A 384 -8.08 -10.19 -6.80
N ALA A 385 -8.02 -11.16 -7.74
CA ALA A 385 -9.09 -11.38 -8.73
C ALA A 385 -10.30 -12.15 -8.17
N ASP A 386 -10.08 -13.03 -7.18
CA ASP A 386 -11.12 -13.93 -6.67
C ASP A 386 -12.14 -13.27 -5.72
N GLN A 387 -11.85 -12.07 -5.19
CA GLN A 387 -12.78 -11.35 -4.30
C GLN A 387 -13.86 -10.53 -5.04
N LEU A 388 -13.82 -10.43 -6.39
CA LEU A 388 -14.67 -9.51 -7.16
C LEU A 388 -15.61 -10.16 -8.17
N GLY A 389 -15.55 -11.49 -8.37
CA GLY A 389 -16.52 -12.24 -9.19
C GLY A 389 -16.56 -11.87 -10.69
N ILE A 390 -15.67 -10.99 -11.16
CA ILE A 390 -15.50 -10.64 -12.58
C ILE A 390 -14.23 -11.36 -13.06
N ALA A 391 -14.40 -12.64 -13.39
CA ALA A 391 -13.34 -13.43 -14.03
C ALA A 391 -13.39 -13.24 -15.55
N PRO A 392 -12.24 -13.22 -16.25
CA PRO A 392 -12.24 -13.27 -17.70
C PRO A 392 -12.91 -14.57 -18.16
N TYR A 393 -13.84 -14.46 -19.10
CA TYR A 393 -14.49 -15.59 -19.76
C TYR A 393 -13.48 -16.43 -20.56
N GLY A 394 -12.43 -15.80 -21.07
CA GLY A 394 -11.31 -16.42 -21.76
C GLY A 394 -10.52 -15.42 -22.60
N CYS A 395 -9.32 -15.83 -23.01
CA CYS A 395 -8.47 -15.07 -23.92
C CYS A 395 -8.56 -15.63 -25.35
N PHE A 396 -8.65 -14.77 -26.36
CA PHE A 396 -8.84 -15.16 -27.76
C PHE A 396 -7.86 -14.44 -28.68
N GLY A 397 -7.26 -15.21 -29.59
CA GLY A 397 -6.25 -14.69 -30.52
C GLY A 397 -6.76 -14.09 -31.81
N SER A 398 -8.00 -14.42 -32.17
CA SER A 398 -8.60 -14.05 -33.46
C SER A 398 -9.89 -13.30 -33.22
N GLU A 399 -10.08 -12.22 -33.97
CA GLU A 399 -11.33 -11.45 -33.98
C GLU A 399 -12.49 -12.28 -34.55
N SER A 400 -12.21 -13.30 -35.37
CA SER A 400 -13.21 -14.22 -35.92
C SER A 400 -13.77 -15.20 -34.88
N SER A 401 -13.10 -15.33 -33.74
CA SER A 401 -13.57 -16.15 -32.60
C SER A 401 -14.60 -15.42 -31.75
N LEU A 402 -14.75 -14.10 -31.90
CA LEU A 402 -15.73 -13.28 -31.20
C LEU A 402 -17.11 -13.39 -31.87
N GLY A 403 -18.17 -12.97 -31.16
CA GLY A 403 -19.54 -12.99 -31.69
C GLY A 403 -19.68 -12.21 -33.01
N SER A 404 -20.50 -12.71 -33.94
CA SER A 404 -20.73 -12.07 -35.24
C SER A 404 -21.46 -10.72 -35.12
N ASP A 405 -22.14 -10.47 -34.01
CA ASP A 405 -22.90 -9.26 -33.70
C ASP A 405 -22.08 -8.18 -32.96
N LYS A 406 -20.79 -8.12 -33.25
CA LYS A 406 -19.82 -7.23 -32.61
C LYS A 406 -20.01 -5.74 -32.95
N VAL A 407 -20.00 -4.90 -31.91
CA VAL A 407 -19.98 -3.44 -32.03
C VAL A 407 -18.62 -2.94 -31.54
N TYR A 408 -17.92 -2.20 -32.38
CA TYR A 408 -16.57 -1.70 -32.10
C TYR A 408 -16.58 -0.39 -31.31
N SER A 409 -15.62 -0.23 -30.40
CA SER A 409 -15.20 1.04 -29.81
C SER A 409 -13.69 1.04 -29.60
N GLY A 410 -13.01 2.11 -30.02
CA GLY A 410 -11.59 2.34 -29.73
C GLY A 410 -11.39 3.34 -28.59
N GLY A 411 -10.15 3.76 -28.37
CA GLY A 411 -9.82 4.78 -27.36
C GLY A 411 -9.60 4.16 -25.98
N LYS A 412 -9.89 4.98 -24.96
CA LYS A 412 -9.83 4.56 -23.56
C LYS A 412 -10.72 3.35 -23.24
N THR A 413 -11.78 3.13 -24.02
CA THR A 413 -12.69 1.99 -23.85
C THR A 413 -11.98 0.65 -24.04
N GLY A 414 -10.96 0.57 -24.89
CA GLY A 414 -10.20 -0.66 -25.06
C GLY A 414 -8.95 -0.77 -24.17
N ALA A 415 -8.72 0.21 -23.30
CA ALA A 415 -7.62 0.21 -22.33
C ALA A 415 -8.10 0.15 -20.87
N SER A 416 -9.41 0.31 -20.61
CA SER A 416 -10.02 0.31 -19.28
C SER A 416 -11.21 -0.64 -19.22
N LEU A 417 -11.20 -1.55 -18.24
CA LEU A 417 -12.25 -2.55 -18.05
C LEU A 417 -13.60 -1.90 -17.68
N ALA A 418 -13.59 -0.92 -16.78
CA ALA A 418 -14.82 -0.23 -16.37
C ALA A 418 -15.48 0.50 -17.54
N THR A 419 -14.68 1.12 -18.41
CA THR A 419 -15.18 1.83 -19.59
C THR A 419 -15.72 0.84 -20.64
N ALA A 420 -15.07 -0.30 -20.81
CA ALA A 420 -15.51 -1.37 -21.72
C ALA A 420 -16.84 -2.00 -21.28
N ILE A 421 -16.98 -2.34 -19.99
CA ILE A 421 -18.23 -2.89 -19.43
C ILE A 421 -19.36 -1.88 -19.59
N LYS A 422 -19.10 -0.59 -19.35
CA LYS A 422 -20.07 0.48 -19.58
C LYS A 422 -20.49 0.57 -21.05
N PHE A 423 -19.55 0.50 -21.97
CA PHE A 423 -19.83 0.51 -23.41
C PHE A 423 -20.73 -0.66 -23.82
N ALA A 424 -20.43 -1.88 -23.34
CA ALA A 424 -21.26 -3.04 -23.63
C ALA A 424 -22.65 -2.93 -23.02
N ALA A 425 -22.78 -2.45 -21.78
CA ALA A 425 -24.06 -2.18 -21.15
C ALA A 425 -24.88 -1.10 -21.90
N GLU A 426 -24.24 -0.04 -22.39
CA GLU A 426 -24.89 1.01 -23.19
C GLU A 426 -25.48 0.46 -24.50
N LYS A 427 -24.76 -0.48 -25.12
CA LYS A 427 -25.14 -1.18 -26.35
C LYS A 427 -26.03 -2.41 -26.10
N LYS A 428 -26.39 -2.68 -24.85
CA LYS A 428 -27.20 -3.84 -24.41
C LYS A 428 -26.59 -5.18 -24.83
N LYS A 429 -25.27 -5.29 -24.72
CA LYS A 429 -24.50 -6.49 -25.06
C LYS A 429 -24.08 -7.25 -23.81
N ARG A 430 -24.11 -8.59 -23.89
CA ARG A 430 -23.76 -9.47 -22.75
C ARG A 430 -22.26 -9.65 -22.52
N PHE A 431 -21.45 -9.52 -23.57
CA PHE A 431 -20.01 -9.73 -23.49
C PHE A 431 -19.26 -8.54 -24.05
N VAL A 432 -18.05 -8.33 -23.53
CA VAL A 432 -17.10 -7.36 -24.05
C VAL A 432 -15.72 -7.98 -24.19
N ALA A 433 -15.12 -7.87 -25.38
CA ALA A 433 -13.72 -8.20 -25.63
C ALA A 433 -12.88 -6.92 -25.58
N ILE A 434 -11.72 -6.98 -24.95
CA ILE A 434 -10.81 -5.85 -24.76
C ILE A 434 -9.41 -6.27 -25.21
N ALA A 435 -8.70 -5.38 -25.88
CA ALA A 435 -7.30 -5.54 -26.25
C ALA A 435 -6.57 -4.19 -26.18
N ARG A 436 -5.61 -4.07 -25.27
CA ARG A 436 -4.87 -2.82 -25.06
C ARG A 436 -3.81 -2.60 -26.13
N GLY A 437 -3.91 -1.51 -26.90
CA GLY A 437 -2.99 -1.18 -28.00
C GLY A 437 -1.89 -0.19 -27.64
N SER A 438 -2.02 0.54 -26.53
CA SER A 438 -1.05 1.53 -26.07
C SER A 438 -1.18 1.79 -24.56
N SER A 439 -0.38 2.70 -24.01
CA SER A 439 -0.48 3.13 -22.63
C SER A 439 -1.83 3.81 -22.31
N VAL A 440 -2.48 4.42 -23.31
CA VAL A 440 -3.72 5.21 -23.17
C VAL A 440 -4.86 4.79 -24.10
N ASP A 441 -4.60 3.91 -25.06
CA ASP A 441 -5.53 3.53 -26.13
C ASP A 441 -5.62 2.01 -26.27
N GLY A 442 -6.76 1.52 -26.75
CA GLY A 442 -6.97 0.13 -27.08
C GLY A 442 -8.27 -0.08 -27.85
N HIS A 443 -8.56 -1.35 -28.11
CA HIS A 443 -9.72 -1.78 -28.86
C HIS A 443 -10.70 -2.55 -27.98
N ALA A 444 -12.00 -2.32 -28.17
CA ALA A 444 -13.05 -3.07 -27.51
C ALA A 444 -14.16 -3.47 -28.50
N PHE A 445 -14.70 -4.67 -28.31
CA PHE A 445 -15.87 -5.17 -29.02
C PHE A 445 -16.94 -5.62 -28.05
N ALA A 446 -18.18 -5.21 -28.24
CA ALA A 446 -19.32 -5.67 -27.45
C ALA A 446 -20.24 -6.56 -28.30
N PHE A 447 -20.67 -7.71 -27.79
CA PHE A 447 -21.48 -8.70 -28.51
C PHE A 447 -22.32 -9.57 -27.54
N ASP A 448 -23.33 -10.26 -28.06
CA ASP A 448 -24.26 -11.08 -27.26
C ASP A 448 -23.96 -12.57 -27.27
N ASN A 449 -23.38 -13.06 -28.37
CA ASN A 449 -23.07 -14.47 -28.54
C ASN A 449 -21.72 -14.80 -27.91
N ALA A 450 -21.74 -15.67 -26.90
CA ALA A 450 -20.52 -16.11 -26.24
C ALA A 450 -19.56 -16.78 -27.26
N PRO A 451 -18.27 -16.46 -27.25
CA PRO A 451 -17.30 -17.14 -28.08
C PRO A 451 -17.16 -18.59 -27.62
N LYS A 452 -16.89 -19.51 -28.54
CA LYS A 452 -16.70 -20.93 -28.18
C LYS A 452 -15.46 -21.06 -27.29
N ARG A 453 -15.64 -21.53 -26.04
CA ARG A 453 -14.52 -21.77 -25.11
C ARG A 453 -13.44 -22.70 -25.68
N SER A 454 -13.77 -23.62 -26.59
CA SER A 454 -12.76 -24.46 -27.27
C SER A 454 -11.78 -23.70 -28.16
N LYS A 455 -12.05 -22.42 -28.46
CA LYS A 455 -11.15 -21.51 -29.19
C LYS A 455 -10.43 -20.52 -28.26
N SER A 456 -10.60 -20.63 -26.94
CA SER A 456 -9.80 -19.83 -26.02
C SER A 456 -8.36 -20.32 -26.04
N LEU A 457 -7.43 -19.38 -25.94
CA LEU A 457 -6.03 -19.65 -25.74
C LEU A 457 -5.76 -19.91 -24.27
N ASP A 458 -4.67 -20.61 -23.99
CA ASP A 458 -4.05 -20.59 -22.66
C ASP A 458 -3.63 -19.16 -22.34
N MET A 459 -3.71 -18.78 -21.06
CA MET A 459 -3.29 -17.44 -20.63
C MET A 459 -1.79 -17.28 -20.86
N ASP A 460 -1.42 -16.34 -21.72
CA ASP A 460 -0.04 -15.94 -21.99
C ASP A 460 0.21 -14.49 -21.52
N ASP A 461 1.47 -14.06 -21.56
CA ASP A 461 1.88 -12.71 -21.14
C ASP A 461 1.13 -11.59 -21.86
N GLY A 462 0.52 -11.88 -23.02
CA GLY A 462 -0.30 -10.93 -23.77
C GLY A 462 -1.75 -10.88 -23.29
N CYS A 463 -2.29 -12.00 -22.78
CA CYS A 463 -3.59 -12.08 -22.14
C CYS A 463 -3.59 -11.42 -20.74
N ASP A 464 -2.50 -11.56 -19.99
CA ASP A 464 -2.34 -11.08 -18.62
C ASP A 464 -1.87 -9.62 -18.51
N MET A 465 -1.91 -8.87 -19.62
CA MET A 465 -1.57 -7.46 -19.63
C MET A 465 -2.54 -6.63 -18.79
N PRO A 466 -2.08 -5.84 -17.80
CA PRO A 466 -2.96 -5.12 -16.89
C PRO A 466 -3.75 -3.99 -17.59
N CYS A 467 -4.96 -3.75 -17.12
CA CYS A 467 -5.82 -2.63 -17.50
C CYS A 467 -5.29 -1.28 -16.95
N LEU A 468 -5.68 -0.18 -17.60
CA LEU A 468 -5.26 1.17 -17.19
C LEU A 468 -5.94 1.67 -15.90
N ASP A 469 -7.17 1.26 -15.67
CA ASP A 469 -8.00 1.68 -14.54
C ASP A 469 -7.86 0.79 -13.30
N ALA A 470 -7.26 -0.39 -13.47
CA ALA A 470 -7.12 -1.39 -12.43
C ALA A 470 -6.00 -2.36 -12.80
N GLU A 471 -4.85 -2.24 -12.11
CA GLU A 471 -3.70 -3.13 -12.31
C GLU A 471 -4.02 -4.60 -11.94
N GLN A 472 -5.06 -4.81 -11.12
CA GLN A 472 -5.55 -6.12 -10.72
C GLN A 472 -6.40 -6.86 -11.78
N PHE A 473 -6.73 -6.21 -12.90
CA PHE A 473 -7.49 -6.84 -14.00
C PHE A 473 -6.68 -6.82 -15.28
N SER A 474 -6.82 -7.86 -16.07
CA SER A 474 -6.16 -7.98 -17.37
C SER A 474 -7.03 -7.39 -18.48
N CYS A 475 -6.43 -6.77 -19.50
CA CYS A 475 -7.12 -6.12 -20.62
C CYS A 475 -6.66 -6.66 -21.98
N GLY A 476 -5.86 -7.74 -21.99
CA GLY A 476 -5.25 -8.26 -23.20
C GLY A 476 -4.29 -7.25 -23.86
N CYS A 477 -3.77 -7.60 -25.03
CA CYS A 477 -2.82 -6.78 -25.77
C CYS A 477 -3.20 -6.68 -27.24
N ALA A 478 -2.78 -5.59 -27.88
CA ALA A 478 -2.84 -5.42 -29.32
C ALA A 478 -1.53 -4.83 -29.86
N ASP A 479 -1.12 -5.32 -31.01
CA ASP A 479 -0.08 -4.77 -31.88
C ASP A 479 1.25 -4.55 -31.13
N ASP A 480 1.67 -3.32 -30.91
CA ASP A 480 2.97 -3.00 -30.29
C ASP A 480 3.05 -3.40 -28.81
N VAL A 481 1.92 -3.44 -28.10
CA VAL A 481 1.87 -3.92 -26.71
C VAL A 481 2.09 -5.43 -26.66
N CYS A 482 1.55 -6.19 -27.62
CA CYS A 482 1.84 -7.63 -27.70
C CYS A 482 3.31 -7.89 -28.06
N LYS A 483 3.89 -7.10 -28.97
CA LYS A 483 5.32 -7.20 -29.31
C LYS A 483 6.21 -6.92 -28.10
N ALA A 484 5.85 -5.92 -27.28
CA ALA A 484 6.58 -5.59 -26.06
C ALA A 484 6.54 -6.72 -25.02
N ALA A 485 5.43 -7.47 -24.96
CA ALA A 485 5.27 -8.66 -24.14
C ALA A 485 5.95 -9.92 -24.73
N GLY A 486 6.62 -9.83 -25.88
CA GLY A 486 7.26 -10.98 -26.54
C GLY A 486 6.26 -11.94 -27.20
N VAL A 487 5.01 -11.53 -27.37
CA VAL A 487 3.91 -12.36 -27.87
C VAL A 487 3.65 -12.08 -29.35
N GLY A 488 3.79 -13.12 -30.18
CA GLY A 488 3.59 -13.06 -31.63
C GLY A 488 2.14 -13.22 -32.08
N ALA A 489 1.91 -12.96 -33.38
CA ALA A 489 0.65 -13.28 -34.04
C ALA A 489 0.41 -14.79 -34.07
N ILE A 490 -0.86 -15.19 -33.94
CA ILE A 490 -1.25 -16.60 -34.00
C ILE A 490 -1.34 -17.06 -35.45
N ARG A 491 -1.07 -18.35 -35.68
CA ARG A 491 -1.05 -18.94 -37.03
C ARG A 491 -2.35 -18.67 -37.78
N GLY A 492 -2.29 -17.82 -38.81
CA GLY A 492 -3.43 -17.44 -39.65
C GLY A 492 -3.94 -16.01 -39.44
N GLU A 493 -3.39 -15.25 -38.48
CA GLU A 493 -3.71 -13.84 -38.24
C GLU A 493 -2.50 -12.95 -38.58
N GLU A 494 -2.73 -11.80 -39.21
CA GLU A 494 -1.66 -10.86 -39.58
C GLU A 494 -1.18 -10.01 -38.38
N ASN A 495 -2.06 -9.76 -37.41
CA ASN A 495 -1.79 -8.89 -36.27
C ASN A 495 -1.65 -9.68 -34.97
N ALA A 496 -0.68 -9.32 -34.14
CA ALA A 496 -0.51 -9.88 -32.80
C ALA A 496 -1.55 -9.28 -31.85
N ARG A 497 -2.60 -10.03 -31.55
CA ARG A 497 -3.68 -9.59 -30.65
C ARG A 497 -4.06 -10.67 -29.65
N ARG A 498 -4.44 -10.25 -28.46
CA ARG A 498 -5.02 -11.04 -27.38
C ARG A 498 -6.25 -10.31 -26.87
N TRP A 499 -7.41 -10.83 -27.25
CA TRP A 499 -8.70 -10.33 -26.84
C TRP A 499 -9.11 -11.01 -25.55
N LEU A 500 -9.13 -10.26 -24.45
CA LEU A 500 -9.66 -10.77 -23.21
C LEU A 500 -11.16 -10.47 -23.12
N VAL A 501 -11.96 -11.51 -22.94
CA VAL A 501 -13.42 -11.41 -22.95
C VAL A 501 -13.96 -11.43 -21.54
N TYR A 502 -14.85 -10.48 -21.23
CA TYR A 502 -15.58 -10.39 -19.98
C TYR A 502 -17.09 -10.49 -20.21
N GLU A 503 -17.77 -11.12 -19.26
CA GLU A 503 -19.23 -11.09 -19.18
C GLU A 503 -19.67 -9.82 -18.43
N VAL A 504 -20.67 -9.12 -18.97
CA VAL A 504 -21.22 -7.91 -18.36
C VAL A 504 -22.15 -8.34 -17.22
N PRO A 505 -21.87 -7.92 -15.97
CA PRO A 505 -22.73 -8.29 -14.85
C PRO A 505 -24.17 -7.78 -15.05
N PRO A 506 -25.20 -8.59 -14.77
CA PRO A 506 -26.60 -8.22 -15.00
C PRO A 506 -27.03 -6.97 -14.20
N GLU A 507 -26.41 -6.74 -13.04
CA GLU A 507 -26.65 -5.55 -12.20
C GLU A 507 -26.32 -4.24 -12.93
N TYR A 508 -25.24 -4.21 -13.73
CA TYR A 508 -24.85 -3.04 -14.51
C TYR A 508 -25.82 -2.74 -15.66
N ALA A 509 -26.34 -3.78 -16.31
CA ALA A 509 -27.32 -3.63 -17.38
C ALA A 509 -28.62 -3.00 -16.84
N MET A 510 -29.06 -3.40 -15.64
CA MET A 510 -30.26 -2.87 -14.98
C MET A 510 -30.08 -1.40 -14.53
N MET A 511 -28.91 -1.04 -13.99
CA MET A 511 -28.63 0.34 -13.55
C MET A 511 -28.67 1.35 -14.71
N MET A 512 -28.10 1.00 -15.87
CA MET A 512 -28.10 1.90 -17.04
C MET A 512 -29.50 2.10 -17.63
N GLU A 513 -30.38 1.11 -17.50
CA GLU A 513 -31.78 1.23 -17.93
C GLU A 513 -32.57 2.16 -17.00
N GLN A 514 -32.28 2.13 -15.70
CA GLN A 514 -32.83 3.08 -14.72
C GLN A 514 -32.37 4.51 -14.98
N GLU A 515 -31.09 4.76 -15.28
CA GLU A 515 -30.56 6.08 -15.62
C GLU A 515 -31.18 6.66 -16.91
N LYS A 516 -31.34 5.85 -17.96
CA LYS A 516 -32.02 6.26 -19.20
C LYS A 516 -33.49 6.60 -18.93
N SER A 517 -34.18 5.86 -18.07
CA SER A 517 -35.56 6.14 -17.67
C SER A 517 -35.67 7.47 -16.88
N ALA A 518 -34.69 7.76 -16.02
CA ALA A 518 -34.61 9.00 -15.25
C ALA A 518 -34.34 10.21 -16.16
N ASN A 519 -33.44 10.09 -17.13
CA ASN A 519 -33.15 11.15 -18.10
C ASN A 519 -34.29 11.36 -19.11
N SER A 520 -35.02 10.30 -19.49
CA SER A 520 -36.25 10.37 -20.29
C SER A 520 -37.35 11.15 -19.56
N LYS A 521 -37.57 10.88 -18.27
CA LYS A 521 -38.51 11.62 -17.41
C LYS A 521 -38.09 13.09 -17.26
N LYS A 522 -36.79 13.38 -17.14
CA LYS A 522 -36.24 14.74 -17.08
C LYS A 522 -36.45 15.54 -18.36
N ARG A 523 -36.38 14.88 -19.53
CA ARG A 523 -36.68 15.50 -20.84
C ARG A 523 -38.18 15.76 -21.04
N LYS A 524 -39.06 14.83 -20.64
CA LYS A 524 -40.53 15.03 -20.71
C LYS A 524 -41.02 16.13 -19.74
N GLY A 525 -40.36 16.31 -18.59
CA GLY A 525 -40.68 17.37 -17.62
C GLY A 525 -40.36 18.82 -18.07
N LYS A 526 -39.58 19.00 -19.14
CA LYS A 526 -39.26 20.33 -19.70
C LYS A 526 -40.18 20.79 -20.83
N GLY A 527 -41.17 19.97 -21.24
CA GLY A 527 -42.07 20.26 -22.36
C GLY A 527 -43.37 21.04 -22.04
N GLY A 528 -43.62 21.37 -20.77
CA GLY A 528 -44.91 21.92 -20.34
C GLY A 528 -44.85 23.30 -19.69
N LYS A 529 -44.56 24.35 -20.46
CA LYS A 529 -44.97 25.74 -20.15
C LYS A 529 -44.77 26.64 -21.38
N LYS A 530 -45.70 26.57 -22.34
CA LYS A 530 -45.91 27.69 -23.29
C LYS A 530 -46.53 28.84 -22.49
N ARG A 531 -45.79 29.94 -22.30
CA ARG A 531 -46.34 31.22 -21.86
C ARG A 531 -47.03 31.87 -23.06
N SER A 532 -48.32 32.18 -22.92
CA SER A 532 -49.05 33.04 -23.85
C SER A 532 -48.55 34.50 -23.71
N PRO A 533 -48.47 35.28 -24.80
CA PRO A 533 -48.12 36.69 -24.75
C PRO A 533 -49.35 37.49 -24.31
N LYS A 534 -49.20 38.37 -23.31
CA LYS A 534 -50.21 39.37 -22.95
C LYS A 534 -50.12 40.53 -23.94
N SER A 535 -51.26 40.87 -24.53
CA SER A 535 -51.49 42.04 -25.36
C SER A 535 -51.46 43.33 -24.54
N GLU A 536 -50.94 44.38 -25.17
CA GLU A 536 -51.04 45.78 -24.75
C GLU A 536 -52.51 46.22 -24.68
N LEU A 537 -52.88 46.85 -23.56
CA LEU A 537 -53.78 48.01 -23.41
C LEU A 537 -53.84 48.40 -21.93
#